data_AF-A0A369U7J0-F1
#
_entry.id   AF-A0A369U7J0-F1
#
_cell.length_a   1.000
_cell.length_b   1.000
_cell.length_c   1.000
_cell.angle_alpha   90.00
_cell.angle_beta   90.00
_cell.angle_gamma   90.00
#
_symmetry.space_group_name_H-M   'P 1'
#
loop_
_entity.id
_entity.type
_entity.pdbx_description
1 polymer ?
#
loop_
_entity_poly.entity_id
_entity_poly.type
_entity_poly.pdbx_seq_one_letter_code
_entity_poly.pdbx_strand_id
1 'polypeptide(L)'
;MKLIPAVLIAATLATPAAALEPLAQEKYINDRLIAARIADRIRRTCPSIDGRILYAYGEARKLKRYAETKGYSRAQIDAFLDSKADKARIYAVAEDYLARQGAKAEDPESFCRVGRQEIARNTVIGSLLVAK
;
A
#
# COMPACT_ATOMS: atom_id res chain seq x y z
N MET A 1 5.48 -36.34 62.34
CA MET A 1 4.50 -36.21 61.24
C MET A 1 3.86 -34.83 61.32
N LYS A 2 4.10 -33.95 60.34
CA LYS A 2 3.26 -32.81 59.96
C LYS A 2 3.77 -32.30 58.61
N LEU A 3 2.91 -32.40 57.59
CA LEU A 3 3.20 -32.18 56.17
C LEU A 3 3.28 -30.68 55.85
N ILE A 4 4.30 -30.26 55.09
CA ILE A 4 4.44 -28.91 54.54
C ILE A 4 3.79 -28.92 53.15
N PRO A 5 2.80 -28.05 52.83
CA PRO A 5 2.26 -27.97 51.48
C PRO A 5 3.19 -27.10 50.63
N ALA A 6 3.84 -27.70 49.63
CA ALA A 6 4.58 -26.98 48.61
C ALA A 6 3.60 -26.34 47.62
N VAL A 7 3.41 -25.03 47.73
CA VAL A 7 2.68 -24.23 46.73
C VAL A 7 3.59 -24.03 45.51
N LEU A 8 3.36 -24.80 44.45
CA LEU A 8 3.97 -24.59 43.14
C LEU A 8 3.34 -23.35 42.48
N ILE A 9 4.01 -22.21 42.60
CA ILE A 9 3.68 -21.01 41.83
C ILE A 9 4.19 -21.24 40.40
N ALA A 10 3.29 -21.61 39.50
CA ALA A 10 3.56 -21.64 38.07
C ALA A 10 3.72 -20.20 37.57
N ALA A 11 4.97 -19.75 37.42
CA ALA A 11 5.30 -18.49 36.77
C ALA A 11 4.95 -18.61 35.27
N THR A 12 3.81 -18.05 34.87
CA THR A 12 3.47 -17.87 33.46
C THR A 12 4.39 -16.79 32.89
N LEU A 13 5.36 -17.21 32.08
CA LEU A 13 6.14 -16.29 31.25
C LEU A 13 5.20 -15.67 30.22
N ALA A 14 4.69 -14.48 30.50
CA ALA A 14 4.04 -13.64 29.51
C ALA A 14 5.11 -13.22 28.49
N THR A 15 5.20 -13.93 27.37
CA THR A 15 5.98 -13.45 26.22
C THR A 15 5.32 -12.16 25.73
N PRO A 16 6.06 -11.05 25.59
CA PRO A 16 5.50 -9.84 25.02
C PRO A 16 5.07 -10.17 23.58
N ALA A 17 3.78 -10.01 23.30
CA ALA A 17 3.31 -10.03 21.92
C ALA A 17 4.04 -8.88 21.21
N ALA A 18 4.93 -9.20 20.27
CA ALA A 18 5.53 -8.21 19.40
C ALA A 18 4.39 -7.52 18.66
N ALA A 19 4.12 -6.26 19.00
CA ALA A 19 3.09 -5.48 18.33
C ALA A 19 3.46 -5.38 16.85
N LEU A 20 2.49 -5.67 15.97
CA LEU A 20 2.65 -5.44 14.55
C LEU A 20 2.96 -3.97 14.32
N GLU A 21 3.89 -3.70 13.41
CA GLU A 21 4.17 -2.35 12.97
C GLU A 21 2.88 -1.68 12.43
N PRO A 22 2.66 -0.37 12.62
CA PRO A 22 1.49 0.28 12.05
C PRO A 22 1.44 0.12 10.52
N LEU A 23 0.25 -0.13 9.96
CA LEU A 23 0.05 -0.24 8.49
C LEU A 23 0.57 0.99 7.72
N ALA A 24 0.59 2.16 8.36
CA ALA A 24 1.15 3.40 7.81
C ALA A 24 2.68 3.37 7.62
N GLN A 25 3.39 2.50 8.35
CA GLN A 25 4.84 2.33 8.29
C GLN A 25 5.23 1.10 7.46
N GLU A 26 4.30 0.16 7.25
CA GLU A 26 4.55 -1.07 6.49
C GLU A 26 4.91 -0.75 5.03
N LYS A 27 6.21 -0.85 4.72
CA LYS A 27 6.77 -0.37 3.45
C LYS A 27 6.12 -1.00 2.22
N TYR A 28 5.91 -2.31 2.22
CA TYR A 28 5.38 -3.02 1.06
C TYR A 28 3.96 -2.57 0.72
N ILE A 29 3.09 -2.43 1.72
CA ILE A 29 1.72 -1.93 1.58
C ILE A 29 1.73 -0.49 1.06
N ASN A 30 2.55 0.37 1.66
CA ASN A 30 2.62 1.77 1.27
C ASN A 30 3.14 1.96 -0.15
N ASP A 31 4.22 1.28 -0.55
CA ASP A 31 4.78 1.36 -1.90
C ASP A 31 3.76 0.95 -2.97
N ARG A 32 2.96 -0.09 -2.69
CA ARG A 32 1.92 -0.58 -3.60
C ARG A 32 0.74 0.39 -3.72
N LEU A 33 0.32 0.99 -2.61
CA LEU A 33 -0.74 2.01 -2.61
C LEU A 33 -0.29 3.29 -3.31
N ILE A 34 0.96 3.71 -3.11
CA ILE A 34 1.56 4.85 -3.81
C ILE A 34 1.63 4.56 -5.31
N ALA A 35 2.13 3.39 -5.73
CA ALA A 35 2.18 3.01 -7.13
C ALA A 35 0.78 2.97 -7.78
N ALA A 36 -0.22 2.44 -7.07
CA ALA A 36 -1.61 2.44 -7.53
C ALA A 36 -2.16 3.86 -7.68
N ARG A 37 -1.85 4.77 -6.73
CA ARG A 37 -2.26 6.17 -6.82
C ARG A 37 -1.61 6.89 -8.00
N ILE A 38 -0.32 6.66 -8.24
CA ILE A 38 0.40 7.22 -9.40
C ILE A 38 -0.25 6.74 -10.70
N ALA A 39 -0.50 5.43 -10.84
CA ALA A 39 -1.17 4.88 -12.01
C ALA A 39 -2.60 5.45 -12.19
N ASP A 40 -3.37 5.60 -11.11
CA ASP A 40 -4.70 6.22 -11.15
C ASP A 40 -4.64 7.69 -11.61
N ARG A 41 -3.64 8.45 -11.15
CA ARG A 41 -3.45 9.84 -11.58
C ARG A 41 -3.08 9.92 -13.07
N ILE A 42 -2.21 9.03 -13.55
CA ILE A 42 -1.82 8.97 -14.98
C ILE A 42 -3.03 8.66 -15.86
N ARG A 43 -3.76 7.56 -15.61
CA ARG A 43 -4.90 7.15 -16.46
C ARG A 43 -6.04 8.17 -16.48
N ARG A 44 -6.21 8.96 -15.41
CA ARG A 44 -7.26 10.00 -15.32
C ARG A 44 -6.92 11.26 -16.10
N THR A 45 -5.63 11.47 -16.37
CA THR A 45 -5.13 12.71 -16.98
C THR A 45 -4.71 12.47 -18.42
N CYS A 46 -4.08 11.34 -18.69
CA CYS A 46 -3.60 10.97 -20.01
C CYS A 46 -4.74 10.42 -20.89
N PRO A 47 -5.07 11.04 -22.03
CA PRO A 47 -6.13 10.54 -22.91
C PRO A 47 -5.77 9.23 -23.63
N SER A 48 -4.48 8.88 -23.76
CA SER A 48 -4.01 7.71 -24.52
C SER A 48 -3.63 6.48 -23.68
N ILE A 49 -3.82 6.53 -22.35
CA ILE A 49 -3.46 5.44 -21.43
C ILE A 49 -4.66 5.08 -20.56
N ASP A 50 -4.96 3.81 -20.48
CA ASP A 50 -5.95 3.25 -19.57
C ASP A 50 -5.31 2.47 -18.41
N GLY A 51 -6.12 2.17 -17.40
CA GLY A 51 -5.75 1.27 -16.32
C GLY A 51 -6.12 -0.17 -16.64
N ARG A 52 -5.25 -1.12 -16.30
CA ARG A 52 -5.58 -2.56 -16.31
C ARG A 52 -6.46 -2.90 -15.11
N ILE A 53 -7.72 -2.50 -15.12
CA ILE A 53 -8.61 -2.52 -13.94
C ILE A 53 -8.73 -3.93 -13.31
N LEU A 54 -8.89 -4.97 -14.13
CA LEU A 54 -8.97 -6.35 -13.63
C LEU A 54 -7.67 -6.78 -12.92
N TYR A 55 -6.52 -6.40 -13.48
CA TYR A 55 -5.22 -6.66 -12.88
C TYR A 55 -5.02 -5.87 -11.59
N ALA A 56 -5.33 -4.57 -11.58
CA ALA A 56 -5.27 -3.71 -10.41
C ALA A 56 -6.15 -4.23 -9.25
N TYR A 57 -7.35 -4.71 -9.56
CA TYR A 57 -8.22 -5.36 -8.57
C TYR A 57 -7.59 -6.63 -7.99
N GLY A 58 -6.99 -7.46 -8.84
CA GLY A 58 -6.24 -8.65 -8.40
C GLY A 58 -5.07 -8.29 -7.46
N GLU A 59 -4.30 -7.27 -7.79
CA GLU A 59 -3.19 -6.80 -6.95
C GLU A 59 -3.68 -6.23 -5.60
N ALA A 60 -4.79 -5.48 -5.59
CA ALA A 60 -5.41 -5.00 -4.34
C ALA A 60 -5.86 -6.16 -3.44
N ARG A 61 -6.45 -7.22 -4.02
CA ARG A 61 -6.83 -8.44 -3.29
C ARG A 61 -5.62 -9.17 -2.71
N LYS A 62 -4.53 -9.27 -3.48
CA LYS A 62 -3.26 -9.84 -2.99
C LYS A 62 -2.67 -9.01 -1.85
N LEU A 63 -2.73 -7.68 -1.95
CA LEU A 63 -2.23 -6.78 -0.90
C LEU A 63 -3.04 -6.91 0.40
N LYS A 64 -4.37 -6.99 0.30
CA LYS A 64 -5.23 -7.27 1.46
C LYS A 64 -4.87 -8.62 2.11
N ARG A 65 -4.73 -9.67 1.30
CA ARG A 65 -4.34 -11.01 1.78
C ARG A 65 -2.97 -10.99 2.45
N TYR A 66 -2.01 -10.25 1.89
CA TYR A 66 -0.70 -10.06 2.50
C TYR A 66 -0.80 -9.45 3.90
N ALA A 67 -1.59 -8.39 4.07
CA ALA A 67 -1.82 -7.77 5.37
C ALA A 67 -2.50 -8.75 6.35
N GLU A 68 -3.54 -9.47 5.91
CA GLU A 68 -4.20 -10.49 6.73
C GLU A 68 -3.22 -11.61 7.16
N THR A 69 -2.34 -12.07 6.26
CA THR A 69 -1.30 -13.08 6.57
C THR A 69 -0.26 -12.57 7.56
N LYS A 70 0.05 -11.27 7.56
CA LYS A 70 0.89 -10.66 8.61
C LYS A 70 0.21 -10.55 9.97
N GLY A 71 -1.09 -10.80 10.06
CA GLY A 71 -1.85 -10.75 11.31
C GLY A 71 -2.65 -9.46 11.52
N TYR A 72 -2.70 -8.56 10.53
CA TYR A 72 -3.60 -7.40 10.62
C TYR A 72 -5.05 -7.84 10.48
N SER A 73 -5.89 -7.39 11.41
CA SER A 73 -7.34 -7.60 11.33
C SER A 73 -7.94 -6.78 10.19
N ARG A 74 -9.09 -7.23 9.67
CA ARG A 74 -9.85 -6.47 8.66
C ARG A 74 -10.20 -5.07 9.14
N ALA A 75 -10.59 -4.93 10.40
CA ALA A 75 -10.90 -3.62 10.99
C ALA A 75 -9.70 -2.68 11.00
N GLN A 76 -8.49 -3.17 11.28
CA GLN A 76 -7.27 -2.36 11.18
C GLN A 76 -6.96 -1.95 9.75
N ILE A 77 -7.13 -2.88 8.79
CA ILE A 77 -6.93 -2.60 7.36
C ILE A 77 -7.93 -1.53 6.90
N ASP A 78 -9.21 -1.70 7.22
CA ASP A 78 -10.27 -0.77 6.80
C ASP A 78 -10.07 0.61 7.46
N ALA A 79 -9.74 0.66 8.76
CA ALA A 79 -9.42 1.92 9.44
C ALA A 79 -8.22 2.65 8.81
N PHE A 80 -7.18 1.92 8.41
CA PHE A 80 -6.04 2.48 7.68
C PHE A 80 -6.45 2.98 6.29
N LEU A 81 -7.22 2.19 5.55
CA LEU A 81 -7.72 2.58 4.23
C LEU A 81 -8.74 3.72 4.28
N ASP A 82 -9.36 4.01 5.43
CA ASP A 82 -10.30 5.13 5.62
C ASP A 82 -9.68 6.38 6.24
N SER A 83 -8.50 6.24 6.84
CA SER A 83 -7.73 7.34 7.41
C SER A 83 -7.44 8.44 6.37
N LYS A 84 -8.03 9.62 6.59
CA LYS A 84 -7.78 10.80 5.75
C LYS A 84 -6.32 11.22 5.78
N ALA A 85 -5.66 11.09 6.93
CA ALA A 85 -4.26 11.43 7.10
C ALA A 85 -3.35 10.51 6.26
N ASP A 86 -3.61 9.19 6.28
CA ASP A 86 -2.85 8.24 5.49
C ASP A 86 -3.07 8.42 3.99
N LYS A 87 -4.33 8.64 3.57
CA LYS A 87 -4.65 8.98 2.17
C LYS A 87 -3.89 10.23 1.73
N ALA A 88 -3.93 11.30 2.52
CA ALA A 88 -3.27 12.56 2.20
C ALA A 88 -1.75 12.37 2.06
N ARG A 89 -1.13 11.60 2.96
CA ARG A 89 0.31 11.26 2.87
C ARG A 89 0.62 10.47 1.61
N ILE A 90 -0.13 9.41 1.31
CA ILE A 90 0.07 8.59 0.09
C ILE A 90 -0.09 9.46 -1.17
N TYR A 91 -1.07 10.36 -1.17
CA TYR A 91 -1.33 11.22 -2.32
C TYR A 91 -0.22 12.26 -2.49
N ALA A 92 0.27 12.86 -1.40
CA ALA A 92 1.39 13.78 -1.44
C ALA A 92 2.64 13.12 -2.04
N VAL A 93 2.98 11.90 -1.60
CA VAL A 93 4.13 11.16 -2.15
C VAL A 93 3.93 10.83 -3.64
N ALA A 94 2.71 10.46 -4.04
CA ALA A 94 2.40 10.17 -5.43
C ALA A 94 2.53 11.42 -6.33
N GLU A 95 1.98 12.57 -5.91
CA GLU A 95 2.07 13.82 -6.68
C GLU A 95 3.51 14.36 -6.73
N ASP A 96 4.25 14.27 -5.63
CA ASP A 96 5.68 14.63 -5.57
C ASP A 96 6.53 13.75 -6.50
N TYR A 97 6.27 12.43 -6.54
CA TYR A 97 6.90 11.55 -7.52
C TYR A 97 6.59 12.00 -8.95
N LEU A 98 5.32 12.26 -9.28
CA LEU A 98 4.90 12.67 -10.61
C LEU A 98 5.55 13.99 -11.03
N ALA A 99 5.59 14.97 -10.13
CA ALA A 99 6.26 16.24 -10.35
C ALA A 99 7.76 16.05 -10.65
N ARG A 100 8.46 15.20 -9.88
CA ARG A 100 9.87 14.85 -10.14
C ARG A 100 10.09 14.13 -11.47
N GLN A 101 9.14 13.32 -11.92
CA GLN A 101 9.18 12.71 -13.25
C GLN A 101 8.80 13.69 -14.38
N GLY A 102 8.49 14.94 -14.04
CA GLY A 102 8.20 16.00 -15.00
C GLY A 102 6.73 16.06 -15.44
N ALA A 103 5.81 15.46 -14.68
CA ALA A 103 4.39 15.68 -14.85
C ALA A 103 4.00 17.09 -14.38
N LYS A 104 3.25 17.81 -15.19
CA LYS A 104 2.78 19.18 -14.93
C LYS A 104 1.27 19.21 -15.04
N ALA A 105 0.59 19.77 -14.05
CA ALA A 105 -0.87 19.76 -13.97
C ALA A 105 -1.57 20.35 -15.22
N GLU A 106 -0.94 21.33 -15.87
CA GLU A 106 -1.44 22.04 -17.06
C GLU A 106 -1.09 21.33 -18.38
N ASP A 107 -0.29 20.27 -18.35
CA ASP A 107 0.17 19.52 -19.51
C ASP A 107 -0.22 18.04 -19.37
N PRO A 108 -1.39 17.61 -19.85
CA PRO A 108 -1.81 16.21 -19.80
C PRO A 108 -0.84 15.25 -20.52
N GLU A 109 -0.14 15.70 -21.57
CA GLU A 109 0.84 14.87 -22.29
C GLU A 109 2.07 14.56 -21.45
N SER A 110 2.41 15.43 -20.49
CA SER A 110 3.46 15.13 -19.52
C SER A 110 3.14 13.87 -18.70
N PHE A 111 1.89 13.66 -18.28
CA PHE A 111 1.46 12.44 -17.58
C PHE A 111 1.51 11.22 -18.51
N CYS A 112 1.15 11.40 -19.78
CA CYS A 112 1.27 10.32 -20.77
C CYS A 112 2.71 9.88 -20.96
N ARG A 113 3.65 10.82 -21.02
CA ARG A 113 5.09 10.51 -21.12
C ARG A 113 5.57 9.71 -19.92
N VAL A 114 5.23 10.13 -18.69
CA VAL A 114 5.55 9.39 -17.48
C VAL A 114 4.93 7.99 -17.52
N GLY A 115 3.65 7.87 -17.89
CA GLY A 115 2.97 6.58 -18.03
C GLY A 115 3.66 5.63 -19.01
N ARG A 116 4.02 6.11 -20.21
CA ARG A 116 4.75 5.32 -21.20
C ARG A 116 6.12 4.87 -20.69
N GLN A 117 6.84 5.74 -19.98
CA GLN A 117 8.14 5.38 -19.38
C GLN A 117 7.98 4.29 -18.31
N GLU A 118 6.98 4.41 -17.43
CA GLU A 118 6.72 3.42 -16.39
C GLU A 118 6.31 2.06 -16.99
N ILE A 119 5.48 2.05 -18.04
CA ILE A 119 5.14 0.84 -18.81
C ILE A 119 6.40 0.22 -19.42
N ALA A 120 7.22 1.01 -20.13
CA ALA A 120 8.43 0.52 -20.79
C ALA A 120 9.45 -0.06 -19.79
N ARG A 121 9.54 0.53 -18.59
CA ARG A 121 10.41 0.08 -17.50
C ARG A 121 9.85 -1.12 -16.72
N ASN A 122 8.65 -1.59 -17.03
CA ASN A 122 7.96 -2.67 -16.32
C ASN A 122 7.88 -2.44 -14.79
N THR A 123 7.65 -1.21 -14.37
CA THR A 123 7.50 -0.89 -12.95
C THR A 123 6.15 -1.37 -12.41
N VAL A 124 5.95 -1.33 -11.09
CA VAL A 124 4.64 -1.58 -10.48
C VAL A 124 3.59 -0.56 -10.96
N ILE A 125 4.00 0.69 -11.24
CA ILE A 125 3.12 1.72 -11.81
C ILE A 125 2.74 1.32 -13.23
N GLY A 126 3.74 0.98 -14.06
CA GLY A 126 3.55 0.59 -15.45
C GLY A 126 2.74 -0.69 -15.63
N SER A 127 2.86 -1.65 -14.72
CA SER A 127 2.11 -2.91 -14.78
C SER A 127 0.60 -2.72 -14.57
N LEU A 128 0.19 -1.61 -13.93
CA LEU A 128 -1.20 -1.22 -13.73
C LEU A 128 -1.77 -0.43 -14.92
N LEU A 129 -0.94 -0.08 -15.91
CA LEU A 129 -1.30 0.76 -17.04
C LEU A 129 -1.23 -0.01 -18.36
N VAL A 130 -1.98 0.47 -19.36
CA VAL A 130 -1.96 -0.04 -20.73
C VAL A 130 -2.18 1.12 -21.70
N ALA A 131 -1.47 1.12 -22.82
CA ALA A 131 -1.77 2.04 -23.91
C ALA A 131 -3.14 1.70 -24.52
N LYS A 132 -3.89 2.72 -24.92
CA LYS A 132 -5.13 2.53 -25.67
C LYS A 132 -4.87 2.06 -27.10
#